data_AF-A0A831JLL1-F1
#
_entry.id   AF-A0A831JLL1-F1
#
_cell.length_a   1.000
_cell.length_b   1.000
_cell.length_c   1.000
_cell.angle_alpha   90.00
_cell.angle_beta   90.00
_cell.angle_gamma   90.00
#
_symmetry.space_group_name_H-M   'P 1'
#
loop_
_entity.id
_entity.type
_entity.pdbx_description
1 polymer ?
#
loop_
_entity_poly.entity_id
_entity_poly.type
_entity_poly.pdbx_seq_one_letter_code
_entity_poly.pdbx_strand_id
1 'polypeptide(L)' 'VTYPLGLDPGADIFAKYAERNAGITRNVLIDKEGKIVMMTRLYNEEEFASLCKKIDELLK' A
#
# COMPACT_ATOMS: atom_id res chain seq x y z
N VAL A 1 7.96 -0.84 16.25
CA VAL A 1 6.95 -0.26 15.34
C VAL A 1 6.37 0.98 16.01
N THR A 2 6.24 2.10 15.29
CA THR A 2 5.79 3.39 15.84
C THR A 2 4.50 3.92 15.20
N TYR A 3 3.88 3.16 14.29
CA TYR A 3 2.62 3.50 13.63
C TYR A 3 1.51 2.47 13.96
N PRO A 4 0.22 2.84 13.87
CA PRO A 4 -0.90 1.95 14.16
C PRO A 4 -0.92 0.74 13.22
N LEU A 5 -1.20 -0.45 13.79
CA LEU A 5 -1.44 -1.68 13.04
C LEU A 5 -2.88 -2.11 13.27
N GLY A 6 -3.67 -2.19 12.20
CA GLY A 6 -5.05 -2.69 12.25
C GLY A 6 -5.10 -4.19 12.00
N LEU A 7 -5.94 -4.91 12.76
CA LEU A 7 -6.23 -6.31 12.49
C LEU A 7 -7.27 -6.41 11.38
N ASP A 8 -7.08 -7.36 10.47
CA ASP A 8 -8.02 -7.69 9.40
C ASP A 8 -8.40 -9.19 9.44
N PRO A 9 -9.06 -9.64 10.53
CA PRO A 9 -9.49 -11.04 10.62
C PRO A 9 -10.45 -11.35 9.47
N GLY A 10 -10.21 -12.44 8.75
CA GLY A 10 -10.97 -12.80 7.55
C GLY A 10 -10.44 -12.20 6.26
N ALA A 11 -9.49 -11.25 6.30
CA ALA A 11 -8.89 -10.60 5.14
C ALA A 11 -9.87 -9.74 4.31
N ASP A 12 -10.86 -9.11 4.95
CA ASP A 12 -11.89 -8.31 4.27
C ASP A 12 -11.36 -6.99 3.74
N ILE A 13 -10.43 -6.34 4.45
CA ILE A 13 -9.76 -5.12 3.97
C ILE A 13 -8.78 -5.49 2.87
N PHE A 14 -7.98 -6.55 3.06
CA PHE A 14 -7.07 -7.05 2.04
C PHE A 14 -7.80 -7.40 0.73
N ALA A 15 -8.98 -8.04 0.83
CA ALA A 15 -9.82 -8.43 -0.30
C ALA A 15 -10.27 -7.24 -1.17
N LYS A 16 -10.28 -6.01 -0.65
CA LYS A 16 -10.60 -4.80 -1.44
C LYS A 16 -9.49 -4.43 -2.43
N TYR A 17 -8.27 -4.91 -2.20
CA TYR A 17 -7.08 -4.53 -2.97
C TYR A 17 -6.36 -5.73 -3.60
N ALA A 18 -6.86 -6.95 -3.37
CA ALA A 18 -6.22 -8.20 -3.74
C ALA A 18 -7.20 -9.38 -3.71
N GLU A 19 -6.91 -10.43 -4.49
CA GLU A 19 -7.52 -11.73 -4.25
C GLU A 19 -7.14 -12.25 -2.85
N ARG A 20 -8.11 -12.74 -2.07
CA ARG A 20 -7.89 -13.23 -0.69
C ARG A 20 -6.76 -14.24 -0.56
N ASN A 21 -6.59 -15.07 -1.60
CA ASN A 21 -5.60 -16.14 -1.65
C ASN A 21 -4.32 -15.74 -2.42
N ALA A 22 -4.14 -14.46 -2.77
CA ALA A 22 -2.97 -14.02 -3.53
C ALA A 22 -1.65 -14.24 -2.78
N GLY A 23 -1.67 -14.35 -1.44
CA GLY A 23 -0.51 -14.68 -0.60
C GLY A 23 0.66 -13.69 -0.63
N ILE A 24 0.54 -12.59 -1.39
CA ILE A 24 1.64 -11.65 -1.66
C ILE A 24 1.37 -10.31 -0.98
N THR A 25 2.34 -9.89 -0.15
CA THR A 25 2.41 -8.56 0.49
C THR A 25 2.47 -7.45 -0.56
N ARG A 26 1.78 -6.35 -0.30
CA ARG A 26 1.74 -5.19 -1.19
C ARG A 26 1.62 -3.89 -0.40
N ASN A 27 2.00 -2.79 -1.03
CA ASN A 27 1.64 -1.45 -0.57
C ASN A 27 0.62 -0.85 -1.53
N VAL A 28 -0.34 -0.11 -0.99
CA VAL A 28 -1.34 0.65 -1.77
C VAL A 28 -1.23 2.10 -1.34
N LEU A 29 -0.75 2.96 -2.24
CA LEU A 29 -0.68 4.40 -1.99
C LEU A 29 -2.01 5.03 -2.41
N ILE A 30 -2.65 5.69 -1.47
CA ILE A 30 -3.95 6.36 -1.65
C ILE A 30 -3.74 7.86 -1.47
N ASP A 31 -4.25 8.68 -2.40
CA ASP A 31 -4.16 10.13 -2.32
C ASP A 31 -5.23 10.75 -1.40
N LYS A 32 -5.21 12.09 -1.27
CA LYS A 32 -6.14 12.85 -0.43
C LYS A 32 -7.60 12.79 -0.93
N GLU A 33 -7.84 12.41 -2.19
CA GLU A 33 -9.17 12.22 -2.77
C GLU A 33 -9.67 10.77 -2.63
N GLY A 34 -8.86 9.88 -2.04
CA GLY A 34 -9.20 8.47 -1.88
C GLY A 34 -8.90 7.61 -3.11
N LYS A 35 -8.12 8.10 -4.07
CA LYS A 35 -7.74 7.35 -5.28
C LYS A 35 -6.47 6.55 -5.06
N ILE A 36 -6.43 5.34 -5.61
CA ILE A 36 -5.20 4.55 -5.68
C ILE A 36 -4.30 5.17 -6.74
N VAL A 37 -3.13 5.64 -6.32
CA VAL A 37 -2.18 6.36 -7.19
C VAL A 37 -0.88 5.60 -7.42
N MET A 38 -0.61 4.54 -6.64
CA MET A 38 0.50 3.62 -6.85
C MET A 38 0.25 2.31 -6.10
N MET A 39 0.74 1.19 -6.65
CA MET A 39 0.78 -0.11 -5.96
C MET A 39 2.15 -0.75 -6.16
N THR A 40 2.72 -1.31 -5.10
CA THR A 40 3.97 -2.10 -5.17
C THR A 40 3.74 -3.48 -4.56
N ARG A 41 4.54 -4.47 -4.97
CA ARG A 41 4.45 -5.84 -4.47
C ARG A 41 5.75 -6.23 -3.82
N LEU A 42 5.68 -6.93 -2.69
CA LEU A 42 6.84 -7.28 -1.87
C LEU A 42 7.68 -6.01 -1.55
N TYR A 43 8.89 -6.23 -1.06
CA TYR A 43 9.85 -5.15 -0.89
C TYR A 43 10.92 -5.22 -1.98
N ASN A 44 11.15 -4.09 -2.64
CA ASN A 44 12.23 -3.86 -3.58
C ASN A 44 12.72 -2.41 -3.37
N GLU A 45 14.03 -2.20 -3.32
CA GLU A 45 14.62 -0.90 -2.99
C GLU A 45 14.28 0.20 -4.01
N GLU A 46 14.28 -0.12 -5.30
CA GLU A 46 13.95 0.82 -6.37
C GLU A 46 12.47 1.20 -6.34
N GLU A 47 11.58 0.21 -6.18
CA GLU A 47 10.15 0.46 -6.03
C GLU A 47 9.84 1.26 -4.76
N PHE A 48 10.56 0.98 -3.66
CA PHE A 48 10.42 1.72 -2.42
C PHE A 48 10.87 3.19 -2.55
N ALA A 49 12.02 3.43 -3.20
CA ALA A 49 12.48 4.78 -3.48
C ALA A 49 11.48 5.55 -4.37
N SER A 50 10.91 4.88 -5.37
CA SER A 50 9.86 5.42 -6.24
C SER A 50 8.59 5.75 -5.44
N LEU A 51 8.18 4.88 -4.51
CA LEU A 51 7.04 5.11 -3.62
C LEU A 51 7.23 6.36 -2.75
N CYS A 52 8.40 6.51 -2.12
CA CYS A 52 8.74 7.70 -1.31
C CYS A 52 8.69 8.98 -2.16
N LYS A 53 9.31 8.95 -3.36
CA LYS A 53 9.27 10.09 -4.28
C LYS A 53 7.84 10.45 -4.68
N LYS A 54 6.98 9.45 -4.91
CA LYS A 54 5.58 9.69 -5.26
C LYS A 54 4.82 10.36 -4.12
N ILE A 55 5.08 9.99 -2.87
CA ILE A 55 4.53 10.66 -1.68
C ILE A 55 4.97 12.12 -1.65
N ASP A 56 6.25 12.41 -1.85
CA ASP A 56 6.77 13.79 -1.85
C ASP A 56 6.12 14.65 -2.94
N GLU A 57 5.86 14.09 -4.13
CA GLU A 57 5.15 14.77 -5.22
C GLU A 57 3.70 15.12 -4.87
N LEU A 58 2.99 14.25 -4.14
CA LEU A 58 1.60 14.43 -3.74
C LEU A 58 1.41 15.40 -2.56
N LEU A 59 2.50 15.67 -1.82
CA LEU A 59 2.50 16.57 -0.67
C LEU A 59 2.94 18.00 -1.00
N LYS A 60 3.44 18.23 -2.22
CA LYS A 60 3.65 19.58 -2.76
C LYS A 60 2.32 20.29 -3.01
#